data_AF-A0A2V8L5D9-F1
#
_entry.id   AF-A0A2V8L5D9-F1
#
_cell.length_a   1.000
_cell.length_b   1.000
_cell.length_c   1.000
_cell.angle_alpha   90.00
_cell.angle_beta   90.00
_cell.angle_gamma   90.00
#
_symmetry.space_group_name_H-M   'P 1'
#
loop_
_entity.id
_entity.type
_entity.pdbx_description
1 polymer ?
#
loop_
_entity_poly.entity_id
_entity_poly.type
_entity_poly.pdbx_seq_one_letter_code
_entity_poly.pdbx_strand_id
1 'polypeptide(L)' 'MARIDELLLKDPQLSVTRNGDQSLYVKMADEQIPQVNALLVQHGFRVMELSPQRQTLEQVFLSLTQEARIQSKPSSD' A
#
# COMPACT_ATOMS: atom_id res chain seq x y z
N MET A 1 14.65 -21.38 -6.09
CA MET A 1 13.78 -20.20 -6.31
C MET A 1 14.09 -19.21 -5.20
N ALA A 2 14.40 -17.95 -5.52
CA ALA A 2 14.61 -16.92 -4.50
C ALA A 2 13.28 -16.58 -3.84
N ARG A 3 13.27 -16.34 -2.53
CA ARG A 3 12.05 -15.85 -1.86
C ARG A 3 11.87 -14.35 -2.16
N ILE A 4 10.61 -13.91 -2.25
CA ILE A 4 10.28 -12.52 -2.59
C ILE A 4 10.79 -11.51 -1.54
N ASP A 5 10.87 -11.91 -0.27
CA ASP A 5 11.47 -11.10 0.80
C ASP A 5 12.98 -10.95 0.62
N GLU A 6 13.70 -12.02 0.29
CA GLU A 6 15.14 -11.96 -0.03
C GLU A 6 15.44 -11.07 -1.23
N LEU A 7 14.52 -11.00 -2.20
CA LEU A 7 14.66 -10.14 -3.38
C LEU A 7 14.49 -8.66 -3.00
N LEU A 8 13.45 -8.34 -2.24
CA LEU A 8 13.11 -6.97 -1.88
C LEU A 8 14.05 -6.39 -0.81
N LEU A 9 14.59 -7.23 0.09
CA LEU A 9 15.57 -6.81 1.11
C LEU A 9 16.92 -6.39 0.53
N LYS A 10 17.19 -6.67 -0.75
CA LYS A 10 18.41 -6.21 -1.43
C LYS A 10 18.39 -4.73 -1.77
N ASP A 11 17.20 -4.12 -1.81
CA ASP A 11 17.05 -2.70 -2.06
C ASP A 11 17.03 -1.94 -0.73
N PRO A 12 18.08 -1.15 -0.40
CA PRO A 12 18.16 -0.43 0.87
C PRO A 12 17.12 0.69 0.99
N GLN A 13 16.45 1.06 -0.10
CA GLN A 13 15.40 2.07 -0.08
C GLN A 13 14.02 1.47 0.25
N LEU A 14 13.91 0.15 0.32
CA LEU A 14 12.69 -0.55 0.70
C LEU A 14 12.74 -0.99 2.16
N SER A 15 11.63 -0.81 2.86
CA SER A 15 11.42 -1.43 4.17
C SER A 15 10.37 -2.53 4.04
N VAL A 16 10.79 -3.78 4.21
CA VAL A 16 9.94 -4.96 4.06
C VAL A 16 9.61 -5.55 5.44
N THR A 17 8.33 -5.69 5.73
CA THR A 17 7.83 -6.33 6.96
C THR A 17 6.93 -7.49 6.58
N ARG A 18 7.23 -8.68 7.10
CA ARG A 18 6.39 -9.87 6.90
C ARG A 18 5.25 -9.91 7.91
N ASN A 19 4.02 -10.15 7.43
CA ASN A 19 2.85 -10.35 8.27
C ASN A 19 2.28 -11.75 8.03
N GLY A 20 2.65 -12.68 8.92
CA GLY A 20 2.37 -14.10 8.74
C GLY A 20 3.04 -14.67 7.49
N ASP A 21 2.51 -15.79 6.99
CA ASP A 21 3.13 -16.50 5.87
C ASP A 21 2.61 -16.08 4.49
N GLN A 22 1.54 -15.27 4.45
CA GLN A 22 0.79 -14.98 3.23
C GLN A 22 0.93 -13.54 2.74
N SER A 23 1.57 -12.65 3.49
CA SER A 23 1.61 -11.22 3.13
C SER A 23 2.94 -10.55 3.50
N LEU A 24 3.35 -9.64 2.63
CA LEU A 24 4.49 -8.74 2.83
C LEU A 24 4.01 -7.30 2.72
N TYR A 25 4.38 -6.49 3.69
CA TYR A 25 4.24 -5.05 3.67
C TYR A 25 5.54 -4.47 3.17
N VAL A 26 5.47 -3.63 2.13
CA VAL A 26 6.62 -2.92 1.60
C VAL A 26 6.33 -1.43 1.74
N LYS A 27 7.18 -0.74 2.51
CA LYS A 27 7.18 0.71 2.58
C LYS A 27 8.22 1.23 1.61
N MET A 28 7.76 2.06 0.68
CA MET A 28 8.54 2.66 -0.40
C MET A 28 7.94 4.02 -0.75
N ALA A 29 8.66 4.82 -1.52
CA ALA A 29 8.13 6.02 -2.16
C ALA A 29 7.35 5.64 -3.44
N ASP A 30 6.36 6.45 -3.82
CA ASP A 30 5.47 6.14 -4.95
C ASP A 30 6.26 6.00 -6.27
N GLU A 31 7.35 6.76 -6.42
CA GLU A 31 8.23 6.71 -7.58
C GLU A 31 8.93 5.36 -7.75
N GLN A 32 9.02 4.56 -6.69
CA GLN A 32 9.67 3.26 -6.68
C GLN A 32 8.73 2.12 -7.09
N ILE A 33 7.42 2.34 -7.08
CA ILE A 33 6.40 1.32 -7.41
C ILE A 33 6.66 0.65 -8.77
N PRO A 34 6.94 1.39 -9.87
CA PRO A 34 7.20 0.77 -11.18
C PRO A 34 8.45 -0.12 -11.18
N GLN A 35 9.51 0.31 -10.49
CA GLN A 35 10.76 -0.43 -10.40
C GLN A 35 10.60 -1.73 -9.61
N VAL A 36 9.89 -1.67 -8.48
CA VAL A 36 9.58 -2.85 -7.67
C VAL A 36 8.70 -3.82 -8.45
N ASN A 37 7.69 -3.33 -9.16
CA ASN A 37 6.85 -4.18 -10.01
C ASN A 37 7.67 -4.89 -11.10
N ALA A 38 8.56 -4.17 -11.79
CA ALA A 38 9.43 -4.75 -12.80
C ALA A 38 10.36 -5.82 -12.23
N LEU A 39 10.96 -5.56 -11.06
CA LEU A 39 11.84 -6.51 -10.37
C LEU A 39 11.10 -7.82 -10.02
N LEU A 40 9.87 -7.71 -9.50
CA LEU A 40 9.03 -8.84 -9.14
C LEU A 40 8.63 -9.68 -10.37
N VAL A 41 8.17 -9.02 -11.44
CA VAL A 41 7.78 -9.70 -12.68
C VAL A 41 8.98 -10.39 -13.34
N GLN A 42 10.15 -9.76 -13.36
CA GLN A 42 11.39 -10.36 -13.89
C GLN A 42 11.79 -11.64 -13.16
N HIS A 43 11.46 -11.76 -11.87
CA HIS A 43 11.75 -12.94 -11.06
C HIS A 43 10.60 -13.96 -11.03
N GLY A 44 9.59 -13.78 -11.90
CA GLY A 44 8.48 -14.72 -12.07
C GLY A 44 7.35 -14.56 -11.07
N PHE A 45 7.30 -13.46 -10.31
CA PHE A 45 6.19 -13.17 -9.40
C PHE A 45 5.06 -12.49 -10.17
N ARG A 46 3.83 -13.00 -10.00
CA ARG A 46 2.63 -12.38 -10.56
C ARG A 46 2.14 -11.27 -9.63
N VAL A 47 2.38 -10.02 -10.02
CA VAL A 47 1.88 -8.85 -9.30
C VAL A 47 0.45 -8.56 -9.79
N MET A 48 -0.53 -8.73 -8.91
CA MET A 48 -1.94 -8.47 -9.25
C MET A 48 -2.32 -7.01 -8.96
N GLU A 49 -1.89 -6.47 -7.82
CA GLU A 49 -2.15 -5.08 -7.43
C GLU A 49 -1.10 -4.64 -6.39
N LEU A 50 -0.53 -3.44 -6.56
CA LEU A 50 0.22 -2.72 -5.53
C LEU A 50 -0.64 -1.53 -5.10
N SER A 51 -1.55 -1.75 -4.16
CA SER A 51 -2.41 -0.69 -3.63
C SER A 51 -1.81 -0.07 -2.36
N PRO A 52 -1.94 1.25 -2.17
CA PRO A 52 -1.64 1.89 -0.89
C PRO A 52 -2.52 1.25 0.19
N GLN A 53 -1.92 0.39 1.02
CA GLN A 53 -2.71 -0.44 1.94
C GLN A 53 -3.16 0.32 3.19
N ARG A 54 -2.68 1.56 3.40
CA ARG A 54 -3.07 2.38 4.55
C ARG A 54 -3.47 3.76 4.11
N GLN A 55 -4.67 4.14 4.53
CA GLN A 55 -5.09 5.53 4.47
C GLN A 55 -4.14 6.37 5.33
N THR A 56 -3.76 7.55 4.83
CA THR A 56 -3.04 8.53 5.64
C THR A 56 -3.94 9.01 6.79
N LEU A 57 -3.35 9.54 7.87
CA LEU A 57 -4.13 10.17 8.93
C LEU A 57 -5.04 11.28 8.38
N GLU A 58 -4.58 11.99 7.37
CA GLU A 58 -5.36 13.00 6.65
C GLU A 58 -6.55 12.37 5.91
N GLN A 59 -6.36 11.25 5.21
CA GLN A 59 -7.45 10.53 4.53
C GLN A 59 -8.47 9.98 5.54
N VAL A 60 -8.02 9.46 6.68
CA VAL A 60 -8.88 9.01 7.78
C VAL A 60 -9.64 10.20 8.40
N PHE A 61 -8.98 11.33 8.60
CA PHE A 61 -9.63 12.54 9.11
C PHE A 61 -10.68 13.08 8.13
N LEU A 62 -10.36 13.12 6.84
CA LEU A 62 -11.26 13.59 5.80
C LEU A 62 -12.48 12.67 5.65
N SER A 63 -12.32 11.35 5.71
CA SER A 63 -13.46 10.43 5.65
C SER A 63 -14.41 10.65 6.83
N LEU A 64 -13.88 10.71 8.06
CA LEU A 64 -14.67 10.91 9.27
C LEU A 64 -15.38 12.28 9.30
N THR A 65 -14.73 13.33 8.79
CA THR A 65 -15.29 14.70 8.81
C THR A 65 -16.19 15.02 7.61
N GLN A 66 -16.03 14.35 6.46
CA GLN A 66 -16.97 14.44 5.35
C GLN A 66 -18.30 13.76 5.69
N GLU A 67 -18.26 12.59 6.33
CA GLU A 67 -19.48 11.89 6.80
C GLU A 67 -20.26 12.75 7.82
N ALA A 68 -19.56 13.44 8.72
CA ALA A 68 -20.16 14.36 9.68
C ALA A 68 -20.87 15.56 9.03
N ARG A 69 -20.36 16.07 7.89
CA ARG A 69 -21.00 17.18 7.15
C ARG A 69 -22.29 16.77 6.45
N ILE A 70 -22.36 15.55 5.92
CA ILE A 70 -23.56 15.06 5.21
C ILE A 70 -24.71 14.83 6.19
N GLN A 71 -24.44 14.38 7.42
CA GLN A 71 -25.45 14.20 8.47
C GLN A 71 -25.93 15.51 9.12
N SER A 72 -25.23 16.63 8.87
CA SER A 72 -25.55 17.95 9.44
C SER A 72 -26.42 18.84 8.55
N LYS A 73 -26.80 18.37 7.35
CA LYS A 73 -27.81 19.07 6.54
C LYS A 73 -29.20 18.79 7.16
N PRO A 74 -29.91 19.79 7.69
CA PRO A 74 -31.29 19.58 8.10
C PRO A 74 -32.09 19.27 6.84
N SER A 75 -32.83 18.15 6.87
CA SER A 75 -33.92 17.90 5.94
C SER A 75 -34.83 19.12 5.97
N SER A 76 -34.80 19.93 4.92
CA SER A 76 -35.77 21.01 4.75
C SER A 76 -37.04 20.38 4.19
N ASP A 77 -38.13 20.52 4.95
CA ASP A 77 -39.52 20.36 4.52
C ASP A 77 -39.83 21.17 3.25
#